data_AF-A0A8H3YEV3-F1
#
_entry.id   AF-A0A8H3YEV3-F1
#
_cell.length_a   1.000
_cell.length_b   1.000
_cell.length_c   1.000
_cell.angle_alpha   90.00
_cell.angle_beta   90.00
_cell.angle_gamma   90.00
#
_symmetry.space_group_name_H-M   'P 1'
#
loop_
_entity.id
_entity.type
_entity.pdbx_description
1 polymer ?
#
loop_
_entity_poly.entity_id
_entity_poly.type
_entity_poly.pdbx_seq_one_letter_code
_entity_poly.pdbx_strand_id
1 'polypeptide(L)'
;MGAVVNWVLETQNTLATTSVHPKYLPFAWLDVLGAIRLSVFIDQFCRQRNGVKPNEQGSGKRGTWLQECCGMLTLMFGGETLLCSCLGLTPSWMQSPSIVFLFCSIHYIVTRTPLHRLLPRKPSIWLEFPLSLFDALGRAMILTTFSVDFIRNNLALPPNIRSNPWLMVLAAFINTVPFASLAFACHMFDKEWKFGTPGEVQPGGWMTVDAWAPPVIAGVYATLVRAHPVFDVPYQAIRLALLRRPVFVRLVGFQTFKTVFPSTPTALDPLEARAICAIVLAVLFALRAVYNFGGDLITLPKIRHRTMTDILRVITNEKADTSSSPKNKKKKKAKHGSDVSQEL
;
A
#
# COMPACT_ATOMS: atom_id res chain seq x y z
N MET A 1 4.23 17.26 17.78
CA MET A 1 4.21 17.05 16.31
C MET A 1 5.51 17.47 15.63
N GLY A 2 6.12 18.61 15.98
CA GLY A 2 7.43 19.02 15.39
C GLY A 2 8.56 18.02 15.60
N ALA A 3 8.68 17.41 16.79
CA ALA A 3 9.63 16.31 16.99
C ALA A 3 9.37 15.12 16.06
N VAL A 4 8.09 14.79 15.80
CA VAL A 4 7.70 13.70 14.88
C VAL A 4 7.98 14.08 13.43
N VAL A 5 7.65 15.31 13.02
CA VAL A 5 7.93 15.82 11.66
C VAL A 5 9.42 15.85 11.42
N ASN A 6 10.21 16.38 12.35
CA ASN A 6 11.68 16.40 12.26
C ASN A 6 12.26 14.99 12.21
N TRP A 7 11.74 14.07 13.03
CA TRP A 7 12.17 12.67 12.99
C TRP A 7 11.84 12.01 11.64
N VAL A 8 10.63 12.22 11.10
CA VAL A 8 10.24 11.71 9.77
C VAL A 8 11.12 12.32 8.69
N LEU A 9 11.34 13.62 8.73
CA LEU A 9 12.19 14.37 7.80
C LEU A 9 13.63 13.82 7.80
N GLU A 10 14.23 13.71 8.99
CA GLU A 10 15.58 13.21 9.18
C GLU A 10 15.69 11.76 8.74
N THR A 11 14.73 10.91 9.12
CA THR A 11 14.66 9.51 8.71
C THR A 11 14.55 9.39 7.20
N GLN A 12 13.65 10.14 6.58
CA GLN A 12 13.41 10.11 5.14
C GLN A 12 14.63 10.60 4.37
N ASN A 13 15.24 11.72 4.77
CA ASN A 13 16.46 12.23 4.16
C ASN A 13 17.61 11.23 4.34
N THR A 14 17.82 10.73 5.56
CA THR A 14 18.88 9.73 5.84
C THR A 14 18.70 8.50 4.98
N LEU A 15 17.48 7.95 4.87
CA LEU A 15 17.20 6.76 4.05
C LEU A 15 17.35 7.03 2.55
N ALA A 16 17.05 8.25 2.08
CA ALA A 16 17.13 8.63 0.67
C ALA A 16 18.54 9.01 0.23
N THR A 17 19.40 9.53 1.11
CA THR A 17 20.75 9.99 0.74
C THR A 17 21.85 9.03 1.19
N THR A 18 21.62 8.20 2.20
CA THR A 18 22.64 7.28 2.71
C THR A 18 22.66 6.02 1.85
N SER A 19 23.78 5.81 1.15
CA SER A 19 24.03 4.57 0.43
C SER A 19 24.20 3.39 1.39
N VAL A 20 23.69 2.21 1.05
CA VAL A 20 23.92 0.99 1.84
C VAL A 20 25.41 0.68 1.98
N HIS A 21 26.15 0.77 0.87
CA HIS A 21 27.60 0.65 0.89
C HIS A 21 28.23 1.52 -0.20
N PRO A 22 29.15 2.45 0.12
CA PRO A 22 29.68 3.42 -0.85
C PRO A 22 30.28 2.79 -2.13
N LYS A 23 30.98 1.66 -1.99
CA LYS A 23 31.65 0.96 -3.11
C LYS A 23 30.82 -0.14 -3.78
N TYR A 24 30.23 -1.07 -3.01
CA TYR A 24 29.61 -2.29 -3.54
C TYR A 24 28.11 -2.18 -3.80
N LEU A 25 27.41 -1.32 -3.05
CA LEU A 25 25.96 -1.15 -3.17
C LEU A 25 25.61 0.35 -3.01
N PRO A 26 25.95 1.18 -4.01
CA PRO A 26 25.81 2.64 -3.97
C PRO A 26 24.34 3.08 -4.18
N PHE A 27 23.40 2.38 -3.56
CA PHE A 27 21.97 2.64 -3.63
C PHE A 27 21.48 3.13 -2.28
N ALA A 28 20.50 4.03 -2.29
CA ALA A 28 19.89 4.54 -1.08
C ALA A 28 19.19 3.39 -0.31
N TRP A 29 19.21 3.46 1.02
CA TRP A 29 18.48 2.49 1.85
C TRP A 29 17.00 2.42 1.49
N LEU A 30 16.39 3.56 1.15
CA LEU A 30 14.99 3.63 0.76
C LEU A 30 14.68 2.75 -0.47
N ASP A 31 15.55 2.76 -1.48
CA ASP A 31 15.38 1.96 -2.70
C ASP A 31 15.52 0.47 -2.43
N VAL A 32 16.51 0.11 -1.60
CA VAL A 32 16.75 -1.28 -1.20
C VAL A 32 15.58 -1.83 -0.38
N LEU A 33 15.07 -1.06 0.59
CA LEU A 33 13.90 -1.43 1.38
C LEU A 33 12.64 -1.54 0.52
N GLY A 34 12.46 -0.61 -0.43
CA GLY A 34 11.37 -0.66 -1.41
C GLY A 34 11.42 -1.90 -2.29
N ALA A 35 12.61 -2.25 -2.81
CA ALA A 35 12.82 -3.44 -3.61
C ALA A 35 12.58 -4.74 -2.83
N ILE A 36 13.04 -4.82 -1.58
CA ILE A 36 12.78 -5.96 -0.70
C ILE A 36 11.27 -6.07 -0.45
N ARG A 37 10.62 -4.97 -0.06
CA ARG A 37 9.17 -4.93 0.19
C ARG A 37 8.39 -5.44 -1.02
N LEU A 38 8.61 -4.85 -2.19
CA LEU A 38 7.89 -5.21 -3.39
C LEU A 38 8.11 -6.69 -3.74
N SER A 39 9.33 -7.19 -3.58
CA SER A 39 9.66 -8.60 -3.83
C SER A 39 8.96 -9.56 -2.87
N VAL A 40 8.91 -9.22 -1.58
CA VAL A 40 8.18 -9.99 -0.56
C VAL A 40 6.69 -10.01 -0.89
N PHE A 41 6.13 -8.86 -1.26
CA PHE A 41 4.72 -8.72 -1.63
C PHE A 41 4.38 -9.58 -2.86
N ILE A 42 5.17 -9.51 -3.93
CA ILE A 42 4.96 -10.33 -5.13
C ILE A 42 5.06 -11.82 -4.79
N ASP A 43 6.04 -12.22 -3.96
CA ASP A 43 6.17 -13.62 -3.54
C ASP A 43 4.95 -14.11 -2.76
N GLN A 44 4.46 -13.32 -1.80
CA GLN A 44 3.24 -13.62 -1.04
C GLN A 44 2.02 -13.68 -1.95
N PHE A 45 1.88 -12.74 -2.88
CA PHE A 45 0.80 -12.70 -3.86
C PHE A 45 0.79 -13.96 -4.74
N CYS A 46 1.94 -14.33 -5.30
CA CYS A 46 2.10 -15.54 -6.11
C CYS A 46 1.74 -16.80 -5.32
N ARG A 47 2.12 -16.91 -4.05
CA ARG A 47 1.81 -18.08 -3.20
C ARG A 47 0.32 -18.16 -2.87
N GLN A 48 -0.30 -17.04 -2.49
CA GLN A 48 -1.71 -16.97 -2.13
C GLN A 48 -2.60 -17.36 -3.31
N ARG A 49 -2.30 -16.83 -4.50
CA ARG A 49 -3.07 -17.09 -5.72
C ARG A 49 -2.95 -18.54 -6.21
N ASN A 50 -1.76 -19.14 -6.07
CA ASN A 50 -1.53 -20.52 -6.47
C ASN A 50 -2.09 -21.55 -5.47
N GLY A 51 -2.78 -21.13 -4.40
CA GLY A 51 -3.39 -22.03 -3.43
C GLY A 51 -2.38 -22.95 -2.73
N VAL A 52 -1.09 -22.59 -2.72
CA VAL A 52 -0.04 -23.40 -2.13
C VAL A 52 -0.33 -23.49 -0.64
N LYS A 53 -0.69 -24.69 -0.16
CA LYS A 53 -0.95 -24.89 1.26
C LYS A 53 0.29 -24.49 2.05
N PRO A 54 0.12 -23.97 3.29
CA PRO A 54 1.24 -23.49 4.08
C PRO A 54 2.37 -24.50 4.26
N ASN A 55 2.11 -25.81 4.13
CA ASN A 55 3.09 -26.89 4.33
C ASN A 55 3.52 -27.62 3.05
N GLU A 56 2.92 -27.34 1.89
CA GLU A 56 3.31 -28.00 0.64
C GLU A 56 4.47 -27.23 -0.01
N GLN A 57 5.62 -27.90 -0.19
CA GLN A 57 6.79 -27.39 -0.91
C GLN A 57 6.63 -27.46 -2.44
N GLY A 58 5.39 -27.35 -2.93
CA GLY A 58 5.13 -27.29 -4.36
C GLY A 58 5.42 -25.88 -4.87
N SER A 59 6.31 -25.76 -5.86
CA SER A 59 6.27 -24.60 -6.76
C SER A 59 4.90 -24.62 -7.43
N GLY A 60 3.95 -23.83 -6.93
CA GLY A 60 2.68 -23.59 -7.62
C GLY A 60 2.92 -23.13 -9.07
N LYS A 61 1.84 -22.88 -9.82
CA LYS A 61 1.91 -22.39 -11.21
C LYS A 61 2.42 -20.93 -11.28
N ARG A 62 3.63 -20.68 -10.78
CA ARG A 62 4.33 -19.40 -10.72
C ARG A 62 4.92 -19.09 -12.09
N GLY A 63 4.92 -17.81 -12.47
CA GLY A 63 5.60 -17.34 -13.66
C GLY A 63 7.10 -17.62 -13.65
N THR A 64 7.71 -17.52 -14.83
CA THR A 64 9.18 -17.50 -14.93
C THR A 64 9.74 -16.28 -14.20
N TRP A 65 10.99 -16.33 -13.76
CA TRP A 65 11.59 -15.20 -13.04
C TRP A 65 11.60 -13.92 -13.89
N LEU A 66 11.88 -14.03 -15.19
CA LEU A 66 11.85 -12.91 -16.14
C LEU A 66 10.47 -12.29 -16.23
N GLN A 67 9.45 -13.13 -16.24
CA GLN A 67 8.06 -12.69 -16.27
C GLN A 67 7.68 -11.94 -14.98
N GLU A 68 8.10 -12.43 -13.81
CA GLU A 68 7.87 -11.71 -12.55
C GLU A 68 8.64 -10.39 -12.49
N CYS A 69 9.87 -10.36 -13.00
CA CYS A 69 10.63 -9.13 -13.16
C CYS A 69 9.91 -8.16 -14.11
N CYS A 70 9.36 -8.62 -15.24
CA CYS A 70 8.60 -7.79 -16.16
C CYS A 70 7.34 -7.21 -15.48
N GLY A 71 6.59 -8.04 -14.73
CA GLY A 71 5.46 -7.58 -13.94
C GLY A 71 5.87 -6.54 -12.89
N MET A 72 6.94 -6.79 -12.15
CA MET A 72 7.48 -5.88 -11.13
C MET A 72 7.97 -4.55 -11.72
N LEU A 73 8.67 -4.57 -12.85
CA LEU A 73 9.12 -3.35 -13.54
C LEU A 73 7.94 -2.56 -14.09
N THR A 74 6.90 -3.25 -14.57
CA THR A 74 5.64 -2.62 -14.97
C THR A 74 4.98 -1.93 -13.76
N LEU A 75 4.90 -2.61 -12.60
CA LEU A 75 4.37 -2.03 -11.36
C LEU A 75 5.10 -0.75 -10.94
N MET A 76 6.43 -0.75 -11.01
CA MET A 76 7.26 0.34 -10.48
C MET A 76 7.44 1.50 -11.47
N PHE A 77 7.81 1.20 -12.72
CA PHE A 77 8.19 2.21 -13.71
C PHE A 77 7.11 2.50 -14.74
N GLY A 78 6.04 1.70 -14.78
CA GLY A 78 5.00 1.87 -15.79
C GLY A 78 4.37 3.26 -15.74
N GLY A 79 4.05 3.75 -14.53
CA GLY A 79 3.45 5.07 -14.34
C GLY A 79 4.34 6.22 -14.82
N GLU A 80 5.63 6.21 -14.42
CA GLU A 80 6.61 7.19 -14.89
C GLU A 80 6.81 7.11 -16.41
N THR A 81 6.87 5.90 -16.97
CA THR A 81 7.04 5.68 -18.40
C THR A 81 5.88 6.29 -19.19
N LEU A 82 4.65 6.06 -18.76
CA LEU A 82 3.47 6.65 -19.38
C LEU A 82 3.46 8.17 -19.23
N LEU A 83 3.72 8.68 -18.02
CA LEU A 83 3.75 10.11 -17.76
C LEU A 83 4.81 10.82 -18.64
N CYS A 84 6.02 10.28 -18.69
CA CYS A 84 7.10 10.81 -19.51
C CYS A 84 6.76 10.70 -21.01
N SER A 85 6.17 9.60 -21.45
CA SER A 85 5.71 9.45 -22.84
C SER A 85 4.65 10.49 -23.22
N CYS A 86 3.70 10.78 -22.33
CA CYS A 86 2.68 11.82 -22.56
C CYS A 86 3.28 13.23 -22.59
N LEU A 87 4.37 13.46 -21.86
CA LEU A 87 5.05 14.75 -21.77
C LEU A 87 6.19 14.92 -22.79
N GLY A 88 6.51 13.89 -23.59
CA GLY A 88 7.65 13.92 -24.51
C GLY A 88 9.01 13.94 -23.79
N LEU A 89 9.10 13.34 -22.60
CA LEU A 89 10.30 13.26 -21.78
C LEU A 89 10.86 11.83 -21.73
N THR A 90 12.15 11.69 -21.41
CA THR A 90 12.77 10.38 -21.18
C THR A 90 12.62 9.98 -19.70
N PRO A 91 12.07 8.79 -19.38
CA PRO A 91 11.90 8.34 -18.00
C PRO A 91 13.26 8.07 -17.33
N SER A 92 13.32 8.23 -16.01
CA SER A 92 14.58 8.18 -15.23
C SER A 92 15.28 6.82 -15.32
N TRP A 93 14.52 5.71 -15.33
CA TRP A 93 15.09 4.36 -15.44
C TRP A 93 15.78 4.10 -16.78
N MET A 94 15.44 4.84 -17.84
CA MET A 94 16.16 4.78 -19.13
C MET A 94 17.46 5.57 -19.09
N GLN A 95 17.54 6.63 -18.27
CA GLN A 95 18.77 7.40 -18.07
C GLN A 95 19.75 6.64 -17.17
N SER A 96 19.24 5.95 -16.15
CA SER A 96 20.03 5.14 -15.22
C SER A 96 19.36 3.78 -15.00
N PRO A 97 19.77 2.73 -15.75
CA PRO A 97 19.20 1.40 -15.60
C PRO A 97 19.65 0.70 -14.30
N SER A 98 20.56 1.30 -13.52
CA SER A 98 21.06 0.75 -12.27
C SER A 98 19.95 0.38 -11.29
N ILE A 99 18.88 1.19 -11.22
CA ILE A 99 17.74 0.93 -10.36
C ILE A 99 16.90 -0.28 -10.84
N VAL A 100 16.79 -0.48 -12.15
CA VAL A 100 16.15 -1.67 -12.75
C VAL A 100 16.90 -2.92 -12.33
N PHE A 101 18.23 -2.90 -12.44
CA PHE A 101 19.07 -4.02 -12.00
C PHE A 101 18.94 -4.26 -10.50
N LEU A 102 18.93 -3.22 -9.67
CA LEU A 102 18.75 -3.35 -8.22
C LEU A 102 17.46 -4.11 -7.88
N PHE A 103 16.33 -3.68 -8.43
CA PHE A 103 15.03 -4.31 -8.16
C PHE A 103 15.00 -5.76 -8.67
N CYS A 104 15.45 -6.02 -9.89
CA CYS A 104 15.51 -7.38 -10.45
C CYS A 104 16.44 -8.30 -9.65
N SER A 105 17.61 -7.83 -9.24
CA SER A 105 18.56 -8.61 -8.45
C SER A 105 18.03 -8.92 -7.05
N ILE A 106 17.46 -7.93 -6.35
CA ILE A 106 16.84 -8.15 -5.05
C ILE A 106 15.66 -9.11 -5.17
N HIS A 107 14.82 -8.97 -6.20
CA HIS A 107 13.71 -9.88 -6.46
C HIS A 107 14.18 -11.30 -6.69
N TYR A 108 15.21 -11.48 -7.52
CA TYR A 108 15.81 -12.80 -7.75
C TYR A 108 16.35 -13.40 -6.45
N ILE A 109 17.09 -12.62 -5.65
CA ILE A 109 17.63 -13.05 -4.36
C ILE A 109 16.49 -13.48 -3.43
N VAL A 110 15.48 -12.62 -3.26
CA VAL A 110 14.34 -12.84 -2.36
C VAL A 110 13.53 -14.07 -2.76
N THR A 111 13.33 -14.30 -4.05
CA THR A 111 12.37 -15.31 -4.54
C THR A 111 12.98 -16.64 -4.97
N ARG A 112 14.24 -16.64 -5.43
CA ARG A 112 14.89 -17.82 -6.02
C ARG A 112 15.98 -18.41 -5.15
N THR A 113 16.50 -17.68 -4.16
CA THR A 113 17.47 -18.24 -3.21
C THR A 113 16.75 -18.86 -2.01
N PRO A 114 17.43 -19.66 -1.17
CA PRO A 114 16.87 -20.17 0.08
C PRO A 114 16.39 -19.09 1.07
N LEU A 115 16.73 -17.81 0.83
CA LEU A 115 16.29 -16.68 1.64
C LEU A 115 14.76 -16.55 1.69
N HIS A 116 14.05 -16.99 0.64
CA HIS A 116 12.57 -17.01 0.63
C HIS A 116 11.96 -17.85 1.76
N ARG A 117 12.74 -18.74 2.39
CA ARG A 117 12.31 -19.55 3.53
C ARG A 117 12.30 -18.77 4.85
N LEU A 118 13.10 -17.71 4.95
CA LEU A 118 13.10 -16.80 6.09
C LEU A 118 11.93 -15.81 6.03
N LEU A 119 11.34 -15.63 4.85
CA LEU A 119 10.23 -14.71 4.67
C LEU A 119 8.91 -15.33 5.19
N PRO A 120 8.10 -14.53 5.90
CA PRO A 120 6.81 -14.99 6.39
C PRO A 120 5.90 -15.37 5.22
N ARG A 121 5.41 -16.61 5.24
CA ARG A 121 4.56 -17.19 4.18
C ARG A 121 3.21 -16.50 4.06
N LYS A 122 2.72 -15.92 5.15
CA LYS A 122 1.47 -15.16 5.20
C LYS A 122 1.77 -13.73 5.64
N PRO A 123 1.12 -12.73 5.05
CA PRO A 123 1.18 -11.38 5.58
C PRO A 123 0.66 -11.40 7.03
N SER A 124 1.43 -10.81 7.94
CA SER A 124 1.08 -10.72 9.35
C SER A 124 1.08 -9.26 9.76
N ILE A 125 0.22 -8.89 10.70
CA ILE A 125 0.15 -7.51 11.19
C ILE A 125 1.50 -7.01 11.73
N TRP A 126 2.27 -7.89 12.38
CA TRP A 126 3.59 -7.55 12.93
C TRP A 126 4.63 -7.21 11.87
N LEU A 127 4.49 -7.76 10.66
CA LEU A 127 5.33 -7.42 9.53
C LEU A 127 4.76 -6.23 8.75
N GLU A 128 3.46 -6.28 8.44
CA GLU A 128 2.79 -5.31 7.58
C GLU A 128 2.69 -3.93 8.21
N PHE A 129 2.54 -3.84 9.54
CA PHE A 129 2.48 -2.56 10.24
C PHE A 129 3.79 -1.75 10.14
N PRO A 130 4.97 -2.23 10.56
CA PRO A 130 6.22 -1.47 10.39
C PRO A 130 6.58 -1.25 8.92
N LEU A 131 6.26 -2.23 8.06
CA LEU A 131 6.54 -2.15 6.64
C LEU A 131 5.65 -1.10 5.94
N SER A 132 4.44 -0.88 6.44
CA SER A 132 3.55 0.19 5.98
C SER A 132 4.12 1.59 6.21
N LEU A 133 4.94 1.78 7.25
CA LEU A 133 5.62 3.05 7.50
C LEU A 133 6.67 3.33 6.41
N PHE A 134 7.52 2.35 6.09
CA PHE A 134 8.53 2.51 5.04
C PHE A 134 7.91 2.65 3.65
N ASP A 135 6.83 1.91 3.37
CA ASP A 135 6.03 2.07 2.14
C ASP A 135 5.45 3.48 2.04
N ALA A 136 4.95 4.04 3.15
CA ALA A 136 4.47 5.42 3.18
C ALA A 136 5.58 6.44 2.92
N LEU A 137 6.78 6.27 3.48
CA LEU A 137 7.93 7.15 3.22
C LEU A 137 8.33 7.13 1.74
N GLY A 138 8.47 5.93 1.16
CA GLY A 138 8.81 5.76 -0.26
C GLY A 138 7.75 6.32 -1.18
N ARG A 139 6.46 6.04 -0.91
CA ARG A 139 5.36 6.58 -1.72
C ARG A 139 5.20 8.08 -1.56
N ALA A 140 5.45 8.66 -0.39
CA ALA A 140 5.46 10.10 -0.23
C ALA A 140 6.53 10.75 -1.12
N MET A 141 7.74 10.18 -1.21
CA MET A 141 8.76 10.64 -2.17
C MET A 141 8.25 10.60 -3.60
N ILE A 142 7.63 9.49 -4.02
CA ILE A 142 7.10 9.31 -5.38
C ILE A 142 6.01 10.35 -5.70
N LEU A 143 5.02 10.50 -4.82
CA LEU A 143 3.88 11.37 -5.06
C LEU A 143 4.22 12.86 -5.01
N THR A 144 5.24 13.24 -4.22
CA THR A 144 5.64 14.65 -4.09
C THR A 144 6.71 15.01 -5.12
N THR A 145 7.80 14.23 -5.17
CA THR A 145 8.99 14.54 -5.96
C THR A 145 8.78 14.16 -7.43
N PHE A 146 8.36 12.93 -7.71
CA PHE A 146 8.24 12.40 -9.08
C PHE A 146 6.91 12.77 -9.76
N SER A 147 6.00 13.48 -9.06
CA SER A 147 4.76 13.97 -9.64
C SER A 147 4.66 15.50 -9.57
N VAL A 148 4.45 16.07 -8.38
CA VAL A 148 4.19 17.51 -8.23
C VAL A 148 5.44 18.33 -8.56
N ASP A 149 6.56 18.05 -7.90
CA ASP A 149 7.82 18.78 -8.12
C ASP A 149 8.36 18.52 -9.53
N PHE A 150 8.24 17.29 -10.03
CA PHE A 150 8.64 16.94 -11.39
C PHE A 150 7.95 17.84 -12.43
N ILE A 151 6.62 18.01 -12.37
CA ILE A 151 5.92 18.89 -13.30
C ILE A 151 6.29 20.35 -13.08
N ARG A 152 6.32 20.80 -11.83
CA ARG A 152 6.54 22.20 -11.48
C ARG A 152 7.93 22.70 -11.87
N ASN A 153 8.96 21.89 -11.60
CA ASN A 153 10.36 22.29 -11.67
C ASN A 153 11.03 21.91 -13.00
N ASN A 154 10.40 21.09 -13.85
CA ASN A 154 11.01 20.66 -15.10
C ASN A 154 10.93 21.76 -16.18
N LEU A 155 12.02 22.49 -16.35
CA LEU A 155 12.12 23.61 -17.30
C LEU A 155 11.92 23.22 -18.78
N ALA A 156 12.06 21.94 -19.13
CA ALA A 156 11.77 21.46 -20.48
C ALA A 156 10.26 21.50 -20.80
N LEU A 157 9.40 21.57 -19.78
CA LEU A 157 7.96 21.67 -19.96
C LEU A 157 7.50 23.11 -20.23
N PRO A 158 6.60 23.31 -21.21
CA PRO A 158 5.93 24.58 -21.46
C PRO A 158 5.27 25.18 -20.18
N PRO A 159 5.28 26.52 -20.01
CA PRO A 159 4.74 27.17 -18.80
C PRO A 159 3.27 26.82 -18.50
N ASN A 160 2.44 26.65 -19.52
CA ASN A 160 1.03 26.26 -19.40
C ASN A 160 0.84 24.85 -18.81
N ILE A 161 1.78 23.95 -19.05
CA ILE A 161 1.78 22.60 -18.47
C ILE A 161 2.27 22.67 -17.02
N ARG A 162 3.35 23.40 -16.76
CA ARG A 162 3.92 23.57 -15.42
C ARG A 162 2.99 24.28 -14.44
N SER A 163 2.17 25.21 -14.93
CA SER A 163 1.19 25.93 -14.12
C SER A 163 -0.14 25.20 -13.97
N ASN A 164 -0.33 24.02 -14.56
CA ASN A 164 -1.61 23.32 -14.51
C ASN A 164 -1.75 22.52 -13.20
N PRO A 165 -2.63 22.93 -12.26
CA PRO A 165 -2.77 22.25 -10.96
C PRO A 165 -3.35 20.85 -11.09
N TRP A 166 -4.22 20.62 -12.07
CA TRP A 166 -4.86 19.32 -12.28
C TRP A 166 -3.88 18.30 -12.80
N LEU A 167 -2.92 18.73 -13.62
CA LEU A 167 -1.88 17.86 -14.13
C LEU A 167 -0.96 17.36 -13.01
N MET A 168 -0.65 18.21 -12.01
CA MET A 168 0.15 17.80 -10.84
C MET A 168 -0.53 16.66 -10.05
N VAL A 169 -1.84 16.78 -9.83
CA VAL A 169 -2.64 15.76 -9.13
C VAL A 169 -2.81 14.51 -10.00
N LEU A 170 -3.07 14.68 -11.29
CA LEU A 170 -3.23 13.58 -12.24
C LEU A 170 -1.94 12.79 -12.43
N ALA A 171 -0.78 13.44 -12.45
CA ALA A 171 0.50 12.77 -12.55
C ALA A 171 0.78 11.85 -11.36
N ALA A 172 0.35 12.22 -10.15
CA ALA A 172 0.44 11.36 -8.98
C ALA A 172 -0.42 10.10 -9.12
N PHE A 173 -1.62 10.25 -9.68
CA PHE A 173 -2.48 9.12 -10.00
C PHE A 173 -1.84 8.22 -11.08
N ILE A 174 -1.39 8.79 -12.20
CA ILE A 174 -0.75 8.05 -13.30
C ILE A 174 0.50 7.30 -12.81
N ASN A 175 1.31 7.92 -11.97
CA ASN A 175 2.54 7.31 -11.48
C ASN A 175 2.32 6.08 -10.59
N THR A 176 1.14 5.91 -9.98
CA THR A 176 0.98 4.92 -8.90
C THR A 176 -0.16 3.93 -9.08
N VAL A 177 -1.21 4.23 -9.87
CA VAL A 177 -2.42 3.39 -9.93
C VAL A 177 -2.48 2.53 -11.21
N PRO A 178 -2.48 3.09 -12.45
CA PRO A 178 -2.89 2.35 -13.64
C PRO A 178 -2.03 1.12 -13.95
N PHE A 179 -0.73 1.19 -13.71
CA PHE A 179 0.18 0.08 -14.01
C PHE A 179 0.18 -1.01 -12.96
N ALA A 180 -0.21 -0.68 -11.72
CA ALA A 180 -0.55 -1.68 -10.73
C ALA A 180 -1.76 -2.50 -11.20
N SER A 181 -2.84 -1.80 -11.56
CA SER A 181 -4.04 -2.40 -12.15
C SER A 181 -3.72 -3.24 -13.38
N LEU A 182 -2.90 -2.72 -14.29
CA LEU A 182 -2.55 -3.41 -15.54
C LEU A 182 -1.76 -4.69 -15.29
N ALA A 183 -0.75 -4.66 -14.41
CA ALA A 183 0.05 -5.85 -14.13
C ALA A 183 -0.79 -6.98 -13.51
N PHE A 184 -1.75 -6.64 -12.64
CA PHE A 184 -2.68 -7.62 -12.08
C PHE A 184 -3.75 -8.06 -13.06
N ALA A 185 -4.29 -7.15 -13.88
CA ALA A 185 -5.26 -7.44 -14.93
C ALA A 185 -4.68 -8.38 -15.99
N CYS A 186 -3.42 -8.20 -16.38
CA CYS A 186 -2.73 -9.07 -17.33
C CYS A 186 -2.20 -10.37 -16.69
N HIS A 187 -2.45 -10.59 -15.41
CA HIS A 187 -1.95 -11.75 -14.66
C HIS A 187 -0.45 -11.99 -14.89
N MET A 188 0.34 -10.90 -14.88
CA MET A 188 1.76 -10.95 -15.25
C MET A 188 2.59 -11.85 -14.33
N PHE A 189 2.07 -12.26 -13.17
CA PHE A 189 2.76 -13.11 -12.20
C PHE A 189 2.38 -14.61 -12.29
N ASP A 190 1.38 -14.96 -13.12
CA ASP A 190 0.91 -16.34 -13.30
C ASP A 190 1.75 -17.10 -14.34
N LYS A 191 1.71 -18.43 -14.40
CA LYS A 191 2.40 -19.17 -15.48
C LYS A 191 1.95 -18.77 -16.90
N GLU A 192 0.68 -18.39 -17.05
CA GLU A 192 0.08 -17.99 -18.33
C GLU A 192 -0.49 -16.57 -18.19
N TRP A 193 -0.20 -15.72 -19.17
CA TRP A 193 -0.81 -14.38 -19.22
C TRP A 193 -2.28 -14.52 -19.57
N LYS A 194 -3.11 -13.92 -18.74
CA LYS A 194 -4.57 -13.92 -18.90
C LYS A 194 -5.05 -12.51 -18.64
N PHE A 195 -6.02 -12.08 -19.42
CA PHE A 195 -6.66 -10.80 -19.18
C PHE A 195 -7.83 -11.01 -18.23
N GLY A 196 -7.80 -10.29 -17.11
CA GLY A 196 -8.82 -10.25 -16.08
C GLY A 196 -9.19 -8.82 -15.74
N THR A 197 -10.30 -8.65 -15.04
CA THR A 197 -10.75 -7.32 -14.61
C THR A 197 -9.85 -6.82 -13.47
N PRO A 198 -9.19 -5.66 -13.61
CA PRO A 198 -8.37 -5.08 -12.53
C PRO A 198 -9.22 -4.84 -11.28
N GLY A 199 -8.61 -4.98 -10.11
CA GLY A 199 -9.31 -4.85 -8.83
C GLY A 199 -10.01 -3.50 -8.69
N GLU A 200 -9.44 -2.44 -9.23
CA GLU A 200 -9.95 -1.07 -9.15
C GLU A 200 -11.24 -0.85 -9.95
N VAL A 201 -11.47 -1.64 -11.02
CA VAL A 201 -12.69 -1.59 -11.85
C VAL A 201 -13.79 -2.48 -11.27
N GLN A 202 -13.45 -3.41 -10.38
CA GLN A 202 -14.44 -4.22 -9.68
C GLN A 202 -15.26 -3.39 -8.69
N PRO A 203 -16.51 -3.78 -8.37
CA PRO A 203 -17.34 -3.06 -7.40
C PRO A 203 -16.62 -2.86 -6.06
N GLY A 204 -16.45 -1.59 -5.66
CA GLY A 204 -15.74 -1.22 -4.43
C GLY A 204 -14.21 -1.16 -4.54
N GLY A 205 -13.62 -1.56 -5.66
CA GLY A 205 -12.17 -1.51 -5.89
C GLY A 205 -11.57 -0.12 -5.81
N TRP A 206 -12.29 0.88 -6.32
CA TRP A 206 -11.93 2.29 -6.25
C TRP A 206 -11.90 2.85 -4.82
N MET A 207 -12.51 2.15 -3.85
CA MET A 207 -12.49 2.55 -2.44
C MET A 207 -11.20 2.13 -1.73
N THR A 208 -10.35 1.33 -2.38
CA THR A 208 -9.03 0.96 -1.84
C THR A 208 -8.19 2.22 -1.63
N VAL A 209 -7.49 2.27 -0.50
CA VAL A 209 -6.63 3.41 -0.14
C VAL A 209 -5.61 3.68 -1.25
N ASP A 210 -5.08 2.64 -1.89
CA ASP A 210 -4.09 2.77 -2.97
C ASP A 210 -4.64 3.47 -4.23
N ALA A 211 -5.95 3.42 -4.49
CA ALA A 211 -6.56 4.03 -5.67
C ALA A 211 -6.74 5.55 -5.52
N TRP A 212 -7.18 6.03 -4.35
CA TRP A 212 -7.50 7.44 -4.14
C TRP A 212 -6.47 8.22 -3.31
N ALA A 213 -5.64 7.56 -2.49
CA ALA A 213 -4.63 8.26 -1.70
C ALA A 213 -3.62 9.04 -2.56
N PRO A 214 -3.14 8.53 -3.71
CA PRO A 214 -2.20 9.25 -4.56
C PRO A 214 -2.63 10.68 -4.95
N PRO A 215 -3.79 10.91 -5.60
CA PRO A 215 -4.23 12.26 -5.93
C PRO A 215 -4.53 13.12 -4.70
N VAL A 216 -5.04 12.53 -3.62
CA VAL A 216 -5.30 13.27 -2.37
C VAL A 216 -4.00 13.78 -1.76
N ILE A 217 -2.98 12.94 -1.66
CA ILE A 217 -1.68 13.32 -1.08
C ILE A 217 -0.95 14.31 -1.96
N ALA A 218 -1.01 14.16 -3.28
CA ALA A 218 -0.47 15.16 -4.21
C ALA A 218 -1.18 16.51 -4.07
N GLY A 219 -2.51 16.52 -3.91
CA GLY A 219 -3.27 17.73 -3.63
C GLY A 219 -2.91 18.38 -2.30
N VAL A 220 -2.73 17.59 -1.23
CA VAL A 220 -2.26 18.06 0.08
C VAL A 220 -0.86 18.66 -0.05
N TYR A 221 0.07 17.96 -0.71
CA TYR A 221 1.42 18.46 -0.93
C TYR A 221 1.43 19.77 -1.71
N ALA A 222 0.75 19.82 -2.86
CA ALA A 222 0.62 21.01 -3.70
C ALA A 222 -0.01 22.18 -2.94
N THR A 223 -0.92 21.90 -2.01
CA THR A 223 -1.51 22.89 -1.10
C THR A 223 -0.50 23.42 -0.09
N LEU A 224 0.27 22.56 0.55
CA LEU A 224 1.26 22.95 1.56
C LEU A 224 2.39 23.80 0.96
N VAL A 225 2.88 23.44 -0.23
CA VAL A 225 3.94 24.19 -0.93
C VAL A 225 3.41 25.35 -1.79
N ARG A 226 2.09 25.61 -1.73
CA ARG A 226 1.38 26.62 -2.54
C ARG A 226 1.78 26.58 -4.01
N ALA A 227 1.71 25.40 -4.62
CA ALA A 227 2.20 25.15 -5.98
C ALA A 227 1.45 25.97 -7.05
N HIS A 228 0.19 26.33 -6.79
CA HIS A 228 -0.66 27.10 -7.71
C HIS A 228 -1.71 27.90 -6.91
N PRO A 229 -2.15 29.09 -7.37
CA PRO A 229 -3.15 29.90 -6.66
C PRO A 229 -4.47 29.19 -6.31
N VAL A 230 -4.87 28.18 -7.11
CA VAL A 230 -6.06 27.36 -6.81
C VAL A 230 -5.97 26.66 -5.44
N PHE A 231 -4.76 26.35 -4.99
CA PHE A 231 -4.53 25.68 -3.71
C PHE A 231 -4.43 26.65 -2.53
N ASP A 232 -4.48 27.97 -2.75
CA ASP A 232 -4.44 28.93 -1.66
C ASP A 232 -5.70 28.87 -0.80
N VAL A 233 -6.87 28.64 -1.41
CA VAL A 233 -8.15 28.51 -0.71
C VAL A 233 -8.14 27.30 0.25
N PRO A 234 -7.83 26.06 -0.20
CA PRO A 234 -7.74 24.93 0.72
C PRO A 234 -6.62 25.10 1.75
N TYR A 235 -5.49 25.75 1.41
CA TYR A 235 -4.43 26.05 2.38
C TYR A 235 -4.95 26.92 3.54
N GLN A 236 -5.65 28.01 3.23
CA GLN A 236 -6.24 28.87 4.26
C GLN A 236 -7.31 28.12 5.07
N ALA A 237 -8.14 27.29 4.42
CA ALA A 237 -9.15 26.50 5.10
C ALA A 237 -8.52 25.50 6.09
N ILE A 238 -7.47 24.77 5.68
CA ILE A 238 -6.72 23.83 6.54
C ILE A 238 -6.10 24.60 7.70
N ARG A 239 -5.43 25.72 7.43
CA ARG A 239 -4.80 26.56 8.45
C ARG A 239 -5.81 27.04 9.49
N LEU A 240 -6.96 27.56 9.05
CA LEU A 240 -8.03 28.02 9.93
C LEU A 240 -8.66 26.86 10.73
N ALA A 241 -8.88 25.71 10.09
CA ALA A 241 -9.43 24.52 10.76
C ALA A 241 -8.50 23.99 11.86
N LEU A 242 -7.18 24.00 11.61
CA LEU A 242 -6.19 23.59 12.60
C LEU A 242 -6.06 24.61 13.75
N LEU A 243 -6.09 25.91 13.44
CA LEU A 243 -6.07 26.99 14.44
C LEU A 243 -7.29 26.95 15.37
N ARG A 244 -8.46 26.58 14.85
CA ARG A 244 -9.71 26.58 15.62
C ARG A 244 -9.81 25.43 16.64
N ARG A 245 -8.94 24.41 16.56
CA ARG A 245 -9.01 23.23 17.46
C ARG A 245 -8.01 23.38 18.63
N PRO A 246 -8.46 23.77 19.84
CA PRO A 246 -7.57 23.98 20.99
C PRO A 246 -6.83 22.70 21.42
N VAL A 247 -7.43 21.53 21.18
CA VAL A 247 -6.82 20.22 21.43
C VAL A 247 -5.59 20.01 20.55
N PHE A 248 -5.65 20.43 19.28
CA PHE A 248 -4.54 20.30 18.34
C PHE A 248 -3.38 21.22 18.75
N VAL A 249 -3.68 22.48 19.09
CA VAL A 249 -2.69 23.44 19.59
C VAL A 249 -2.00 22.94 20.87
N ARG A 250 -2.76 22.30 21.78
CA ARG A 250 -2.21 21.68 23.00
C ARG A 250 -1.34 20.45 22.72
N LEU A 251 -1.75 19.57 21.81
CA LEU A 251 -1.00 18.36 21.44
C LEU A 251 0.28 18.63 20.63
N VAL A 252 0.23 19.63 19.76
CA VAL A 252 1.37 20.00 18.90
C VAL A 252 2.37 20.88 19.64
N GLY A 253 1.90 21.63 20.64
CA GLY A 253 2.63 22.72 21.27
C GLY A 253 2.52 23.99 20.43
N PHE A 254 2.16 25.10 21.07
CA PHE A 254 1.93 26.39 20.40
C PHE A 254 3.16 26.89 19.62
N GLN A 255 4.37 26.68 20.13
CA GLN A 255 5.60 27.09 19.44
C GLN A 255 5.84 26.31 18.16
N THR A 256 5.68 24.99 18.23
CA THR A 256 5.77 24.10 17.08
C THR A 256 4.71 24.40 16.02
N PHE A 257 3.53 24.84 16.45
CA PHE A 257 2.49 25.23 15.52
C PHE A 257 2.86 26.53 14.77
N LYS A 258 3.43 27.51 15.48
CA LYS A 258 3.92 28.76 14.86
C LYS A 258 5.05 28.54 13.87
N THR A 259 5.93 27.56 14.10
CA THR A 259 6.99 27.24 13.15
C THR A 259 6.45 26.58 11.88
N VAL A 260 5.49 25.65 12.01
CA VAL A 260 4.90 24.93 10.86
C VAL A 260 3.89 25.80 10.09
N PHE A 261 3.18 26.69 10.78
CA PHE A 261 2.22 27.62 10.18
C PHE A 261 2.53 29.06 10.59
N PRO A 262 3.53 29.69 9.95
CA PRO A 262 3.89 31.08 10.24
C PRO A 262 2.69 32.03 10.08
N SER A 263 2.74 33.14 10.81
CA SER A 263 1.70 34.18 10.81
C SER A 263 1.51 34.78 9.41
N THR A 264 2.61 34.90 8.67
CA THR A 264 2.62 35.23 7.24
C THR A 264 2.34 33.96 6.43
N PRO A 265 1.48 34.04 5.39
CA PRO A 265 1.17 32.91 4.52
C PRO A 265 2.36 32.60 3.60
N THR A 266 3.48 32.15 4.14
CA THR A 266 4.61 31.64 3.35
C THR A 266 4.36 30.18 3.00
N ALA A 267 4.73 29.79 1.78
CA ALA A 267 4.73 28.39 1.39
C ALA A 267 5.61 27.58 2.35
N LEU A 268 5.18 26.37 2.68
CA LEU A 268 5.98 25.46 3.49
C LEU A 268 7.18 24.95 2.66
N ASP A 269 8.30 24.67 3.33
CA ASP A 269 9.45 24.07 2.65
C ASP A 269 9.04 22.71 2.02
N PRO A 270 9.48 22.42 0.78
CA PRO A 270 9.15 21.15 0.11
C PRO A 270 9.48 19.91 0.94
N LEU A 271 10.54 19.91 1.75
CA LEU A 271 10.92 18.77 2.57
C LEU A 271 9.97 18.60 3.76
N GLU A 272 9.60 19.69 4.43
CA GLU A 272 8.63 19.68 5.53
C GLU A 272 7.23 19.26 5.05
N ALA A 273 6.78 19.80 3.92
CA ALA A 273 5.51 19.42 3.30
C ALA A 273 5.47 17.93 2.95
N ARG A 274 6.60 17.38 2.48
CA ARG A 274 6.73 15.96 2.18
C ARG A 274 6.68 15.09 3.43
N ALA A 275 7.35 15.50 4.51
CA ALA A 275 7.30 14.78 5.78
C ALA A 275 5.86 14.72 6.35
N ILE A 276 5.09 15.81 6.24
CA ILE A 276 3.67 15.82 6.62
C ILE A 276 2.87 14.82 5.76
N CYS A 277 3.07 14.82 4.45
CA CYS A 277 2.42 13.87 3.54
C CYS A 277 2.75 12.42 3.88
N ALA A 278 4.01 12.15 4.24
CA ALA A 278 4.46 10.82 4.65
C ALA A 278 3.80 10.36 5.96
N ILE A 279 3.60 11.26 6.93
CA ILE A 279 2.86 10.97 8.16
C ILE A 279 1.39 10.62 7.85
N VAL A 280 0.73 11.39 6.99
CA VAL A 280 -0.67 11.12 6.59
C VAL A 280 -0.77 9.76 5.91
N LEU A 281 0.13 9.45 4.98
CA LEU A 281 0.19 8.15 4.32
C LEU A 281 0.47 7.01 5.30
N ALA A 282 1.40 7.20 6.24
CA ALA A 282 1.73 6.18 7.23
C ALA A 282 0.52 5.84 8.09
N VAL A 283 -0.27 6.83 8.49
CA VAL A 283 -1.54 6.60 9.21
C VAL A 283 -2.53 5.83 8.34
N LEU A 284 -2.73 6.24 7.08
CA LEU A 284 -3.65 5.55 6.17
C LEU A 284 -3.25 4.09 5.92
N PHE A 285 -1.97 3.82 5.70
CA PHE A 285 -1.49 2.46 5.47
C PHE A 285 -1.44 1.61 6.73
N ALA A 286 -1.15 2.21 7.90
CA ALA A 286 -1.26 1.53 9.17
C ALA A 286 -2.71 1.11 9.45
N LEU A 287 -3.68 2.01 9.22
CA LEU A 287 -5.10 1.71 9.35
C LEU A 287 -5.52 0.60 8.37
N ARG A 288 -5.05 0.64 7.11
CA ARG A 288 -5.25 -0.44 6.13
C ARG A 288 -4.67 -1.76 6.63
N ALA A 289 -3.45 -1.77 7.18
CA ALA A 289 -2.82 -2.97 7.70
C ALA A 289 -3.59 -3.55 8.90
N VAL A 290 -4.04 -2.70 9.82
CA VAL A 290 -4.90 -3.10 10.95
C VAL A 290 -6.24 -3.64 10.47
N TYR A 291 -6.87 -3.01 9.48
CA TYR A 291 -8.14 -3.47 8.94
C TYR A 291 -8.01 -4.84 8.24
N ASN A 292 -6.96 -5.04 7.44
CA ASN A 292 -6.75 -6.26 6.66
C ASN A 292 -6.17 -7.43 7.48
N PHE A 293 -5.31 -7.16 8.46
CA PHE A 293 -4.53 -8.17 9.18
C PHE A 293 -4.72 -8.15 10.70
N GLY A 294 -5.43 -7.16 11.23
CA GLY A 294 -5.65 -7.00 12.67
C GLY A 294 -6.74 -7.91 13.24
N GLY A 295 -7.41 -8.73 12.45
CA GLY A 295 -8.45 -9.66 12.94
C GLY A 295 -7.99 -10.59 14.06
N ASP A 296 -6.70 -10.93 14.10
CA ASP A 296 -6.10 -11.75 15.17
C ASP A 296 -5.84 -10.95 16.47
N LEU A 297 -5.62 -9.64 16.36
CA LEU A 297 -5.46 -8.71 17.51
C LEU A 297 -6.82 -8.25 18.04
N ILE A 298 -7.78 -8.07 17.12
CA ILE A 298 -9.13 -7.60 17.35
C ILE A 298 -10.09 -8.78 17.19
N THR A 299 -9.75 -9.94 17.74
CA THR A 299 -10.79 -10.82 18.29
C THR A 299 -11.43 -10.08 19.46
N LEU A 300 -12.20 -9.03 19.15
CA LEU A 300 -13.33 -8.64 19.97
C LEU A 300 -14.06 -9.94 20.26
N PRO A 301 -14.37 -10.25 21.55
CA PRO A 301 -15.10 -11.45 21.89
C PRO A 301 -16.27 -11.50 20.94
N LYS A 302 -16.28 -12.52 20.06
CA LYS A 302 -17.21 -12.65 18.96
C LYS A 302 -18.57 -12.40 19.59
N ILE A 303 -19.11 -11.18 19.43
CA ILE A 303 -20.44 -10.87 19.92
C ILE A 303 -21.23 -11.77 19.00
N ARG A 304 -21.56 -12.94 19.54
CA ARG A 304 -22.37 -13.94 18.88
C ARG A 304 -23.63 -13.14 18.67
N HIS A 305 -23.77 -12.55 17.49
CA HIS A 305 -25.06 -12.22 16.94
C HIS A 305 -25.75 -13.57 17.04
N ARG A 306 -26.50 -13.76 18.13
CA ARG A 306 -27.56 -14.73 18.21
C ARG A 306 -28.38 -14.32 17.01
N THR A 307 -28.14 -15.03 15.92
CA THR A 307 -28.91 -14.94 14.70
C THR A 307 -30.37 -14.96 15.17
N MET A 308 -31.23 -14.13 14.60
CA MET A 308 -32.63 -14.06 15.03
C MET A 308 -33.29 -15.46 15.05
N THR A 309 -32.77 -16.40 14.26
CA THR A 309 -33.06 -17.84 14.29
C THR A 309 -32.69 -18.58 15.57
N ASP A 310 -31.62 -18.22 16.29
CA ASP A 310 -31.29 -18.78 17.61
C ASP A 310 -32.21 -18.22 18.71
N ILE A 311 -32.64 -16.95 18.60
CA ILE A 311 -33.67 -16.38 19.48
C ILE A 311 -35.02 -17.03 19.21
N LEU A 312 -35.37 -17.18 17.93
CA LEU A 312 -36.61 -17.86 17.52
C LEU A 312 -36.61 -19.33 17.92
N ARG A 313 -35.47 -20.05 17.84
CA ARG A 313 -35.37 -21.44 18.31
C ARG A 313 -35.58 -21.58 19.81
N VAL A 314 -35.05 -20.65 20.61
CA VAL A 314 -35.29 -20.63 22.06
C VAL A 314 -36.78 -20.38 22.35
N ILE A 315 -37.41 -19.44 21.64
CA ILE A 315 -38.85 -19.16 21.79
C ILE A 315 -39.73 -20.33 21.31
N THR A 316 -39.35 -21.02 20.22
CA THR A 316 -40.13 -22.16 19.71
C THR A 316 -39.95 -23.42 20.56
N ASN A 317 -38.77 -23.64 21.14
CA ASN A 317 -38.54 -24.81 22.00
C ASN A 317 -39.20 -24.66 23.37
N GLU A 318 -39.34 -23.44 23.90
CA GLU A 318 -40.09 -23.20 25.15
C GLU A 318 -41.59 -23.56 25.03
N LYS A 319 -42.14 -23.59 23.81
CA LYS A 319 -43.52 -24.04 23.56
C LYS A 319 -43.67 -25.55 23.29
N ALA A 320 -42.59 -26.29 23.08
CA ALA A 320 -42.67 -27.72 22.74
C ALA A 320 -42.64 -28.65 23.97
N ASP A 321 -42.12 -28.19 25.11
CA ASP A 321 -41.87 -29.06 26.28
C ASP A 321 -43.06 -29.23 27.24
N THR A 322 -44.26 -28.72 26.92
CA THR A 322 -45.47 -29.00 27.72
C THR A 322 -46.33 -30.15 27.18
N SER A 323 -45.90 -30.86 26.13
CA SER A 323 -46.67 -31.98 25.60
C SER A 323 -45.80 -32.97 24.83
N SER A 324 -45.22 -33.96 25.51
CA SER A 324 -45.39 -35.37 25.11
C SER A 324 -44.57 -36.37 25.93
N SER A 325 -45.30 -37.44 26.24
CA SER A 325 -44.99 -38.69 26.94
C SER A 325 -43.71 -39.43 26.47
N PRO A 326 -43.03 -40.19 27.35
CA PRO A 326 -41.81 -40.91 27.04
C PRO A 326 -42.06 -42.17 26.20
N LYS A 327 -41.52 -42.22 24.98
CA LYS A 327 -41.41 -43.46 24.19
C LYS A 327 -39.95 -43.84 23.95
N ASN A 328 -39.52 -44.79 24.76
CA ASN A 328 -38.60 -45.88 24.44
C ASN A 328 -38.34 -46.09 22.93
N LYS A 329 -37.06 -46.09 22.50
CA LYS A 329 -36.51 -47.11 21.60
C LYS A 329 -34.99 -47.00 21.34
N LYS A 330 -34.29 -48.00 21.88
CA LYS A 330 -33.31 -48.90 21.24
C LYS A 330 -32.22 -48.35 20.30
N LYS A 331 -30.99 -48.46 20.80
CA LYS A 331 -29.77 -49.01 20.15
C LYS A 331 -29.95 -49.56 18.73
N LYS A 332 -29.10 -49.10 17.80
CA LYS A 332 -28.39 -50.00 16.87
C LYS A 332 -27.04 -49.44 16.42
N LYS A 333 -25.98 -50.14 16.83
CA LYS A 333 -24.62 -50.12 16.26
C LYS A 333 -24.64 -50.85 14.91
N ALA A 334 -23.91 -50.34 13.93
CA ALA A 334 -23.16 -51.05 12.87
C ALA A 334 -22.40 -49.96 12.08
N LYS A 335 -21.07 -49.91 11.93
CA LYS A 335 -20.03 -50.90 11.56
C LYS A 335 -20.11 -51.34 10.08
N HIS A 336 -19.40 -50.62 9.21
CA HIS A 336 -18.83 -51.02 7.91
C HIS A 336 -18.09 -49.79 7.37
N GLY A 337 -16.91 -49.78 6.78
CA GLY A 337 -15.95 -50.74 6.21
C GLY A 337 -15.11 -49.85 5.27
N SER A 338 -13.82 -49.63 5.51
CA SER A 338 -12.70 -50.33 4.85
C SER A 338 -12.95 -50.62 3.37
N ASP A 339 -12.08 -50.03 2.52
CA ASP A 339 -11.72 -50.34 1.12
C ASP A 339 -11.76 -49.08 0.25
N VAL A 340 -10.85 -48.82 -0.70
CA VAL A 340 -9.72 -49.56 -1.25
C VAL A 340 -8.86 -48.58 -2.05
N SER A 341 -7.58 -48.92 -2.12
CA SER A 341 -6.53 -48.53 -3.07
C SER A 341 -6.98 -48.23 -4.52
N GLN A 342 -6.33 -47.26 -5.18
CA GLN A 342 -5.80 -47.32 -6.58
C GLN A 342 -5.19 -45.95 -6.92
N GLU A 343 -3.86 -45.81 -7.02
CA GLU A 343 -3.05 -46.03 -8.24
C GLU A 343 -3.62 -45.34 -9.49
N LEU A 344 -3.10 -44.13 -9.76
CA LEU A 344 -2.37 -43.77 -10.98
C LEU A 344 -1.65 -42.43 -10.80
#